data_AF-A0A952HVQ6-F1
#
_entry.id   AF-A0A952HVQ6-F1
#
_cell.length_a   1.000
_cell.length_b   1.000
_cell.length_c   1.000
_cell.angle_alpha   90.00
_cell.angle_beta   90.00
_cell.angle_gamma   90.00
#
_symmetry.space_group_name_H-M   'P 1'
#
loop_
_entity.id
_entity.type
_entity.pdbx_description
1 polymer ?
#
loop_
_entity_poly.entity_id
_entity_poly.type
_entity_poly.pdbx_seq_one_letter_code
_entity_poly.pdbx_strand_id
1 'polypeptide(L)'
;YIAKTADIILAPLLSFPPLMSITILSFAFSLVVLFYQKKIFNNKSVKEVKRKLDEIREKIIKVQNKNQDETDRMFNEMLELNAKLLKENLKVTLLSLILGIILISWVSFHYSGYYLKVPFPYFNNMSLVYFYVIFSLVIGVIIGKFLEVR
;
A
#
# COMPACT_ATOMS: atom_id res chain seq x y z
N TYR A 1 18.63 10.22 13.60
CA TYR A 1 19.43 10.29 12.36
C TYR A 1 18.57 10.20 11.10
N ILE A 2 17.66 9.22 10.98
CA ILE A 2 16.77 9.05 9.81
C ILE A 2 15.87 10.29 9.55
N ALA A 3 15.31 10.90 10.60
CA ALA A 3 14.52 12.12 10.45
C ALA A 3 15.35 13.29 9.85
N LYS A 4 16.59 13.48 10.33
CA LYS A 4 17.47 14.55 9.84
C LYS A 4 17.88 14.39 8.38
N THR A 5 18.00 13.15 7.89
CA THR A 5 18.27 12.90 6.46
C THR A 5 17.05 13.19 5.59
N ALA A 6 15.84 12.96 6.10
CA ALA A 6 14.61 13.27 5.39
C ALA A 6 14.34 14.79 5.31
N ASP A 7 14.89 15.59 6.23
CA ASP A 7 14.77 17.06 6.21
C ASP A 7 15.31 17.66 4.91
N ILE A 8 16.32 17.09 4.27
CA ILE A 8 16.88 17.61 3.01
C ILE A 8 15.79 17.70 1.92
N ILE A 9 14.86 16.75 1.91
CA ILE A 9 13.79 16.65 0.93
C ILE A 9 12.49 17.28 1.46
N LEU A 10 12.21 17.12 2.76
CA LEU A 10 10.94 17.48 3.38
C LEU A 10 10.93 18.85 4.07
N ALA A 11 12.07 19.54 4.18
CA ALA A 11 12.15 20.86 4.80
C ALA A 11 11.15 21.89 4.24
N PRO A 12 10.88 21.96 2.92
CA PRO A 12 9.86 22.89 2.40
C PRO A 12 8.46 22.66 2.98
N LEU A 13 8.14 21.44 3.43
CA LEU A 13 6.85 21.15 4.06
C LEU A 13 6.73 21.78 5.46
N LEU A 14 7.86 22.04 6.14
CA LEU A 14 7.86 22.66 7.48
C LEU A 14 7.43 24.13 7.46
N SER A 15 7.45 24.78 6.29
CA SER A 15 6.99 26.17 6.12
C SER A 15 5.47 26.32 6.10
N PHE A 16 4.74 25.21 5.91
CA PHE A 16 3.27 25.21 5.90
C PHE A 16 2.70 24.96 7.30
N PRO A 17 1.42 25.32 7.54
CA PRO A 17 0.71 24.90 8.74
C PRO A 17 0.74 23.38 8.92
N PRO A 18 0.93 22.85 10.15
CA PRO A 18 1.15 21.41 10.39
C PRO A 18 0.14 20.47 9.71
N LEU A 19 -1.14 20.86 9.70
CA LEU A 19 -2.19 20.06 9.06
C LEU A 19 -2.00 19.98 7.53
N MET A 20 -1.68 21.10 6.88
CA MET A 20 -1.43 21.13 5.43
C MET A 20 -0.18 20.32 5.08
N SER A 21 0.90 20.45 5.83
CA SER A 21 2.13 19.68 5.65
C SER A 21 1.85 18.19 5.68
N ILE A 22 1.08 17.73 6.66
CA ILE A 22 0.71 16.32 6.82
C ILE A 22 -0.18 15.83 5.69
N THR A 23 -1.18 16.62 5.28
CA THR A 23 -2.06 16.26 4.15
C THR A 23 -1.28 16.11 2.85
N ILE A 24 -0.39 17.07 2.55
CA ILE A 24 0.49 17.01 1.37
C ILE A 24 1.41 15.79 1.44
N LEU A 25 1.99 15.53 2.61
CA LEU A 25 2.88 14.37 2.80
C LEU A 25 2.14 13.05 2.62
N SER A 26 0.95 12.90 3.21
CA SER A 26 0.11 11.71 3.04
C SER A 26 -0.25 11.50 1.58
N PHE A 27 -0.62 12.55 0.86
CA PHE A 27 -0.94 12.49 -0.56
C PHE A 27 0.28 12.05 -1.39
N ALA A 28 1.44 12.66 -1.17
CA ALA A 28 2.68 12.31 -1.86
C ALA A 28 3.11 10.86 -1.58
N PHE A 29 3.05 10.43 -0.31
CA PHE A 29 3.32 9.05 0.08
C PHE A 29 2.40 8.05 -0.65
N SER A 30 1.09 8.31 -0.62
CA SER A 30 0.12 7.46 -1.30
C SER A 30 0.38 7.39 -2.80
N LEU A 31 0.70 8.51 -3.45
CA LEU A 31 1.04 8.54 -4.87
C LEU A 31 2.27 7.68 -5.18
N VAL A 32 3.35 7.82 -4.42
CA VAL A 32 4.59 7.04 -4.65
C VAL A 32 4.31 5.55 -4.56
N VAL A 33 3.60 5.11 -3.51
CA VAL A 33 3.23 3.70 -3.32
C VAL A 33 2.35 3.21 -4.48
N LEU A 34 1.34 4.00 -4.87
CA LEU A 34 0.41 3.63 -5.93
C LEU A 34 1.06 3.60 -7.32
N PHE A 35 1.97 4.53 -7.63
CA PHE A 35 2.72 4.49 -8.89
C PHE A 35 3.63 3.26 -8.96
N TYR A 36 4.30 2.92 -7.86
CA TYR A 36 5.12 1.72 -7.80
C TYR A 36 4.27 0.45 -7.94
N GLN A 37 3.14 0.40 -7.24
CA GLN A 37 2.16 -0.68 -7.38
C GLN A 37 1.71 -0.81 -8.84
N LYS A 38 1.27 0.29 -9.47
CA LYS A 38 0.84 0.32 -10.87
C LYS A 38 1.93 -0.22 -11.80
N LYS A 39 3.19 0.18 -11.58
CA LYS A 39 4.33 -0.31 -12.38
C LYS A 39 4.52 -1.83 -12.27
N ILE A 40 4.44 -2.39 -11.07
CA ILE A 40 4.58 -3.83 -10.85
C ILE A 40 3.42 -4.60 -11.49
N PHE A 41 2.18 -4.18 -11.25
CA PHE A 41 0.99 -4.89 -11.73
C PHE A 41 0.70 -4.69 -13.22
N ASN A 42 1.20 -3.61 -13.83
CA ASN A 42 1.14 -3.44 -15.29
C ASN A 42 2.19 -4.24 -16.04
N ASN A 43 3.14 -4.86 -15.34
CA ASN A 43 4.12 -5.73 -15.97
C ASN A 43 3.43 -6.89 -16.70
N LYS A 44 3.82 -7.12 -17.96
CA LYS A 44 3.27 -8.20 -18.81
C LYS A 44 3.34 -9.56 -18.11
N SER A 45 4.43 -9.83 -17.38
CA SER A 45 4.60 -11.09 -16.66
C SER A 45 3.55 -11.32 -15.56
N VAL A 46 3.15 -10.26 -14.85
CA VAL A 46 2.13 -10.32 -13.79
C VAL A 46 0.75 -10.49 -14.40
N LYS A 47 0.46 -9.80 -15.51
CA LYS A 47 -0.79 -9.97 -16.27
C LYS A 47 -0.94 -11.40 -16.79
N GLU A 48 0.13 -11.99 -17.31
CA GLU A 48 0.11 -13.37 -17.79
C GLU A 48 -0.13 -14.37 -16.65
N VAL A 49 0.49 -14.16 -15.49
CA VAL A 49 0.27 -15.01 -14.29
C VAL A 49 -1.19 -14.93 -13.84
N LYS A 50 -1.80 -13.73 -13.80
CA LYS A 50 -3.22 -13.57 -13.49
C LYS A 50 -4.12 -14.30 -14.48
N ARG A 51 -3.87 -14.15 -15.79
CA ARG A 51 -4.60 -14.86 -16.84
C ARG A 51 -4.53 -16.38 -16.65
N LYS A 52 -3.33 -16.92 -16.42
CA LYS A 52 -3.13 -18.37 -16.18
C LYS A 52 -3.87 -18.86 -14.94
N LEU A 53 -3.89 -18.07 -13.86
CA LEU A 53 -4.65 -18.39 -12.66
C LEU A 53 -6.16 -18.47 -12.95
N ASP A 54 -6.71 -17.53 -13.71
CA ASP A 54 -8.13 -17.54 -14.08
C ASP A 54 -8.47 -18.74 -14.98
N GLU A 55 -7.61 -19.06 -15.95
CA GLU A 55 -7.76 -20.24 -16.80
C GLU A 55 -7.70 -21.57 -16.01
N ILE A 56 -6.79 -21.67 -15.03
CA ILE A 56 -6.70 -22.86 -14.16
C ILE A 56 -7.95 -22.97 -13.29
N ARG A 57 -8.44 -21.87 -12.72
CA ARG A 57 -9.68 -21.87 -11.92
C ARG A 57 -10.88 -22.35 -12.73
N GLU A 58 -11.05 -21.86 -13.95
CA GLU A 58 -12.14 -22.30 -14.82
C GLU A 58 -12.03 -23.79 -15.18
N LYS A 59 -10.82 -24.28 -15.42
CA LYS A 59 -10.58 -25.69 -15.73
C LYS A 59 -10.81 -26.59 -14.53
N ILE A 60 -10.40 -26.20 -13.32
CA ILE A 60 -10.68 -26.94 -12.08
C ILE A 60 -12.19 -27.13 -11.92
N ILE A 61 -13.00 -26.08 -12.11
CA ILE A 61 -14.48 -26.17 -12.02
C ILE A 61 -15.03 -27.20 -13.03
N LYS A 62 -14.42 -27.35 -14.21
CA LYS A 62 -14.86 -28.29 -15.26
C LYS A 62 -14.41 -29.74 -15.03
N VAL A 63 -13.30 -29.95 -14.32
CA VAL A 63 -12.62 -31.26 -14.18
C VAL A 63 -12.75 -31.86 -12.78
N GLN A 64 -13.15 -31.06 -11.77
CA GLN A 64 -13.24 -31.45 -10.35
C GLN A 64 -13.99 -32.77 -10.09
N ASN A 65 -14.96 -33.14 -10.94
CA ASN A 65 -15.75 -34.38 -10.76
C ASN A 65 -15.28 -35.56 -11.62
N LYS A 66 -14.19 -35.40 -12.40
CA LYS A 66 -13.78 -36.37 -13.42
C LYS A 66 -12.43 -37.02 -13.16
N ASN A 67 -11.48 -36.28 -12.57
CA ASN A 67 -10.12 -36.79 -12.36
C ASN A 67 -9.43 -36.08 -11.19
N GLN A 68 -9.21 -36.83 -10.10
CA GLN A 68 -8.63 -36.29 -8.87
C GLN A 68 -7.13 -35.95 -9.05
N ASP A 69 -6.36 -36.82 -9.71
CA ASP A 69 -4.93 -36.60 -9.94
C ASP A 69 -4.66 -35.36 -10.82
N GLU A 70 -5.50 -35.14 -11.83
CA GLU A 70 -5.41 -33.95 -12.68
C GLU A 70 -5.79 -32.68 -11.92
N THR A 71 -6.82 -32.76 -11.09
CA THR A 71 -7.25 -31.67 -10.22
C THR A 71 -6.13 -31.28 -9.24
N ASP A 72 -5.46 -32.25 -8.62
CA ASP A 72 -4.35 -32.01 -7.69
C ASP A 72 -3.14 -31.34 -8.37
N ARG A 73 -2.81 -31.75 -9.60
CA ARG A 73 -1.76 -31.08 -10.40
C ARG A 73 -2.11 -29.61 -10.66
N MET A 74 -3.35 -29.33 -11.01
CA MET A 74 -3.83 -27.97 -11.27
C MET A 74 -3.84 -27.11 -10.01
N PHE A 75 -4.17 -27.68 -8.85
CA PHE A 75 -4.05 -27.00 -7.56
C PHE A 75 -2.60 -26.63 -7.25
N ASN A 76 -1.65 -27.53 -7.48
CA ASN A 76 -0.23 -27.26 -7.28
C ASN A 76 0.27 -26.13 -8.22
N GLU A 77 -0.11 -26.16 -9.49
CA GLU A 77 0.22 -25.08 -10.44
C GLU A 77 -0.39 -23.73 -9.99
N MET A 78 -1.63 -23.74 -9.49
CA MET A 78 -2.28 -22.56 -8.93
C MET A 78 -1.52 -22.01 -7.71
N LEU A 79 -1.03 -22.88 -6.83
CA LEU A 79 -0.22 -22.47 -5.67
C LEU A 79 1.10 -21.81 -6.10
N GLU A 80 1.80 -22.37 -7.09
CA GLU A 80 3.04 -21.80 -7.63
C GLU A 80 2.81 -20.41 -8.24
N LEU A 81 1.75 -20.24 -9.03
CA LEU A 81 1.40 -18.95 -9.63
C LEU A 81 0.98 -17.93 -8.57
N ASN A 82 0.22 -18.34 -7.55
CA ASN A 82 -0.12 -17.48 -6.41
C ASN A 82 1.11 -17.08 -5.61
N ALA A 83 2.07 -17.98 -5.39
CA ALA A 83 3.35 -17.66 -4.75
C ALA A 83 4.13 -16.60 -5.55
N LYS A 84 4.11 -16.69 -6.88
CA LYS A 84 4.69 -15.67 -7.76
C LYS A 84 4.00 -14.31 -7.61
N LEU A 85 2.66 -14.27 -7.56
CA LEU A 85 1.93 -13.01 -7.29
C LEU A 85 2.23 -12.46 -5.90
N LEU A 86 2.28 -13.32 -4.88
CA LEU A 86 2.60 -12.93 -3.51
C LEU A 86 3.98 -12.28 -3.44
N LYS A 87 4.97 -12.82 -4.15
CA LYS A 87 6.31 -12.24 -4.22
C LYS A 87 6.30 -10.83 -4.83
N GLU A 88 5.51 -10.59 -5.87
CA GLU A 88 5.36 -9.25 -6.44
C GLU A 88 4.63 -8.29 -5.49
N ASN A 89 3.59 -8.77 -4.79
CA ASN A 89 2.90 -7.99 -3.75
C ASN A 89 3.84 -7.61 -2.60
N LEU A 90 4.68 -8.56 -2.16
CA LEU A 90 5.64 -8.32 -1.09
C LEU A 90 6.64 -7.21 -1.45
N LYS A 91 7.05 -7.08 -2.72
CA LYS A 91 7.89 -5.94 -3.14
C LYS A 91 7.19 -4.60 -2.91
N VAL A 92 5.90 -4.51 -3.24
CA VAL A 92 5.10 -3.30 -3.00
C VAL A 92 4.96 -3.04 -1.50
N THR A 93 4.62 -4.07 -0.73
CA THR A 93 4.45 -3.96 0.73
C THR A 93 5.75 -3.54 1.40
N LEU A 94 6.89 -4.15 1.07
CA LEU A 94 8.19 -3.80 1.63
C LEU A 94 8.56 -2.35 1.33
N LEU A 95 8.32 -1.88 0.10
CA LEU A 95 8.51 -0.47 -0.22
C LEU A 95 7.63 0.42 0.67
N SER A 96 6.34 0.10 0.81
CA SER A 96 5.42 0.89 1.63
C SER A 96 5.81 0.90 3.11
N LEU A 97 6.35 -0.20 3.64
CA LEU A 97 6.81 -0.30 5.02
C LEU A 97 8.07 0.54 5.25
N ILE A 98 9.05 0.44 4.36
CA ILE A 98 10.29 1.21 4.44
C ILE A 98 9.97 2.71 4.38
N LEU A 99 9.18 3.13 3.39
CA LEU A 99 8.75 4.53 3.26
C LEU A 99 7.91 4.96 4.47
N GLY A 100 7.01 4.10 4.94
CA GLY A 100 6.16 4.35 6.11
C GLY A 100 7.00 4.60 7.37
N ILE A 101 8.00 3.77 7.65
CA ILE A 101 8.90 3.94 8.80
C ILE A 101 9.65 5.27 8.73
N ILE A 102 10.21 5.61 7.55
CA ILE A 102 10.96 6.86 7.35
C ILE A 102 10.04 8.07 7.59
N LEU A 103 8.86 8.08 6.98
CA LEU A 103 7.93 9.20 7.08
C LEU A 103 7.29 9.31 8.46
N ILE A 104 6.91 8.21 9.10
CA ILE A 104 6.39 8.22 10.49
C ILE A 104 7.47 8.74 11.44
N SER A 105 8.73 8.32 11.28
CA SER A 105 9.83 8.83 12.09
C SER A 105 10.01 10.35 11.92
N TRP A 106 9.90 10.85 10.69
CA TRP A 106 9.99 12.29 10.40
C TRP A 106 8.80 13.07 10.98
N VAL A 107 7.57 12.60 10.77
CA VAL A 107 6.35 13.22 11.31
C VAL A 107 6.37 13.22 12.83
N SER A 108 6.82 12.13 13.46
CA SER A 108 6.95 12.04 14.92
C SER A 108 7.98 13.02 15.47
N PHE A 109 9.11 13.22 14.77
CA PHE A 109 10.16 14.14 15.20
C PHE A 109 9.69 15.60 15.17
N HIS A 110 8.94 16.02 14.14
CA HIS A 110 8.52 17.42 13.97
C HIS A 110 7.14 17.74 14.54
N TYR A 111 6.24 16.76 14.63
CA TYR A 111 4.82 16.99 14.95
C TYR A 111 4.30 16.21 16.18
N SER A 112 5.16 15.58 16.98
CA SER A 112 4.73 14.83 18.18
C SER A 112 3.97 15.67 19.21
N GLY A 113 4.31 16.96 19.35
CA GLY A 113 3.65 17.89 20.28
C GLY A 113 2.35 18.50 19.77
N TYR A 114 1.91 18.17 18.55
CA TYR A 114 0.74 18.77 17.92
C TYR A 114 -0.48 17.85 17.98
N TYR A 115 -1.63 18.45 18.29
CA TYR A 115 -2.89 17.74 18.43
C TYR A 115 -3.98 18.40 17.58
N LEU A 116 -4.79 17.55 16.94
CA LEU A 116 -5.98 17.93 16.22
C LEU A 116 -7.19 17.70 17.11
N LYS A 117 -8.03 18.73 17.27
CA LYS A 117 -9.34 18.56 17.88
C LYS A 117 -10.28 17.91 16.87
N VAL A 118 -10.78 16.73 17.21
CA VAL A 118 -11.75 16.01 16.37
C VAL A 118 -13.09 15.93 17.10
N PRO A 119 -14.22 16.02 16.38
CA PRO A 119 -15.55 16.09 16.98
C PRO A 119 -16.03 14.69 17.45
N PHE A 120 -15.18 13.96 18.18
CA PHE A 120 -15.49 12.65 18.73
C PHE A 120 -15.44 12.70 20.26
N PRO A 121 -16.51 12.28 20.96
CA PRO A 121 -16.63 12.46 22.42
C PRO A 121 -15.54 11.76 23.24
N TYR A 122 -15.00 10.62 22.78
CA TYR A 122 -13.94 9.86 23.47
C TYR A 122 -12.53 10.13 22.93
N PHE A 123 -12.40 10.81 21.79
CA PHE A 123 -11.11 11.05 21.12
C PHE A 123 -10.91 12.54 20.83
N ASN A 124 -11.26 13.41 21.78
CA ASN A 124 -11.34 14.84 21.54
C ASN A 124 -10.01 15.50 21.09
N ASN A 125 -8.86 14.88 21.42
CA ASN A 125 -7.53 15.30 20.98
C ASN A 125 -6.79 14.12 20.32
N MET A 126 -6.57 14.19 19.01
CA MET A 126 -5.80 13.19 18.27
C MET A 126 -4.41 13.74 17.95
N SER A 127 -3.34 13.00 18.27
CA SER A 127 -1.98 13.38 17.83
C SER A 127 -1.91 13.44 16.30
N LEU A 128 -1.22 14.45 15.77
CA LEU A 128 -1.00 14.59 14.34
C LEU A 128 -0.26 13.39 13.72
N VAL A 129 0.54 12.66 14.51
CA VAL A 129 1.19 11.42 14.06
C VAL A 129 0.16 10.33 13.76
N TYR A 130 -0.81 10.12 14.66
CA TYR A 130 -1.89 9.15 14.44
C TYR A 130 -2.81 9.58 13.31
N PHE A 131 -3.12 10.88 13.24
CA PHE A 131 -3.88 11.43 12.13
C PHE A 131 -3.22 11.14 10.79
N TYR A 132 -1.90 11.38 10.66
CA TYR A 132 -1.13 11.06 9.44
C TYR A 132 -1.26 9.59 9.03
N VAL A 133 -1.11 8.66 9.98
CA VAL A 133 -1.18 7.22 9.68
C VAL A 133 -2.57 6.84 9.18
N ILE A 134 -3.62 7.25 9.87
CA ILE A 134 -5.00 6.94 9.47
C ILE A 134 -5.32 7.59 8.12
N PHE A 135 -4.98 8.87 7.98
CA PHE A 135 -5.28 9.66 6.79
C PHE A 135 -4.55 9.14 5.55
N SER A 136 -3.29 8.73 5.65
CA SER A 136 -2.52 8.13 4.55
C SER A 136 -3.10 6.80 4.07
N LEU A 137 -3.65 5.98 4.99
CA LEU A 137 -4.35 4.74 4.63
C LEU A 137 -5.65 5.04 3.88
N VAL A 138 -6.46 5.98 4.39
CA VAL A 138 -7.73 6.38 3.77
C VAL A 138 -7.50 6.99 2.38
N ILE A 139 -6.60 7.97 2.27
CA ILE A 139 -6.23 8.57 1.00
C ILE A 139 -5.69 7.51 0.02
N GLY A 140 -4.84 6.58 0.49
CA GLY A 140 -4.30 5.52 -0.35
C GLY A 140 -5.40 4.67 -1.00
N VAL A 141 -6.48 4.35 -0.27
CA VAL A 141 -7.63 3.63 -0.82
C VAL A 141 -8.40 4.50 -1.83
N ILE A 142 -8.66 5.77 -1.50
CA ILE A 142 -9.41 6.70 -2.36
C ILE A 142 -8.67 6.92 -3.69
N ILE A 143 -7.38 7.29 -3.64
CA ILE A 143 -6.57 7.50 -4.84
C ILE A 143 -6.40 6.18 -5.61
N GLY A 144 -6.23 5.07 -4.90
CA GLY A 144 -6.08 3.75 -5.53
C GLY A 144 -7.27 3.37 -6.40
N LYS A 145 -8.49 3.70 -5.95
CA LYS A 145 -9.72 3.55 -6.76
C LYS A 145 -9.73 4.47 -7.96
N PHE A 146 -9.34 5.75 -7.78
CA PHE A 146 -9.33 6.73 -8.87
C PHE A 146 -8.32 6.40 -9.98
N LEU A 147 -7.16 5.82 -9.61
CA LEU A 147 -6.10 5.47 -10.56
C LEU A 147 -6.26 4.08 -11.21
N GLU A 148 -7.35 3.37 -10.91
CA GLU A 148 -7.63 1.98 -11.33
C GLU A 148 -6.44 1.03 -11.05
N VAL A 149 -5.74 1.27 -9.94
CA VAL A 149 -4.61 0.43 -9.50
C VAL A 149 -5.10 -0.73 -8.62
N ARG A 150 -6.31 -0.61 -8.07
CA ARG A 150 -7.01 -1.59 -7.25
C ARG A 150 -8.36 -1.92 -7.82
#